data_AF-A0A1L3GQQ2-F1
#
_entry.id   AF-A0A1L3GQQ2-F1
#
_cell.length_a   1.000
_cell.length_b   1.000
_cell.length_c   1.000
_cell.angle_alpha   90.00
_cell.angle_beta   90.00
_cell.angle_gamma   90.00
#
_symmetry.space_group_name_H-M   'P 1'
#
loop_
_entity.id
_entity.type
_entity.pdbx_description
1 polymer ?
#
loop_
_entity_poly.entity_id
_entity_poly.type
_entity_poly.pdbx_seq_one_letter_code
_entity_poly.pdbx_strand_id
1 'polypeptide(L)'
;MLIAQSNHNPGLFSDMPWSSADLWKATRQRAEQLGLYYHELDTWEDLDDLASLLRLCRRAPDSPTAQMAGRIFAPFPTHST
;
A
#
# COMPACT_ATOMS: atom_id res chain seq x y z
N MET A 1 -1.67 1.99 -3.31
CA MET A 1 -2.22 1.22 -4.47
C MET A 1 -1.06 0.63 -5.27
N LEU A 2 -1.01 -0.69 -5.38
CA LEU A 2 0.04 -1.39 -6.10
C LEU A 2 -0.55 -2.21 -7.25
N ILE A 3 0.18 -2.26 -8.37
CA ILE A 3 -0.14 -3.12 -9.51
C ILE A 3 1.11 -3.91 -9.88
N ALA A 4 0.94 -5.21 -10.07
CA ALA A 4 1.99 -6.09 -10.57
C ALA A 4 1.69 -6.51 -12.00
N GLN A 5 2.73 -6.82 -12.76
CA GLN A 5 2.61 -7.29 -14.14
C GLN A 5 3.24 -8.68 -14.26
N SER A 6 2.50 -9.63 -14.84
CA SER A 6 3.05 -10.95 -15.22
C SER A 6 3.90 -10.89 -16.49
N ASN A 7 3.60 -9.93 -17.37
CA ASN A 7 4.35 -9.62 -18.58
C ASN A 7 4.64 -8.13 -18.66
N HIS A 8 5.83 -7.77 -19.14
CA HIS A 8 6.23 -6.36 -19.23
C HIS A 8 5.33 -5.59 -20.21
N ASN A 9 4.61 -4.59 -19.70
CA ASN A 9 3.83 -3.68 -20.53
C ASN A 9 4.08 -2.23 -20.08
N PRO A 10 5.09 -1.54 -20.66
CA PRO A 10 5.48 -0.21 -20.22
C PRO A 10 4.41 0.84 -20.52
N GLY A 11 3.58 0.61 -21.55
CA GLY A 11 2.47 1.49 -21.92
C GLY A 11 1.41 1.65 -20.83
N LEU A 12 1.33 0.70 -19.89
CA LEU A 12 0.45 0.82 -18.72
C LEU A 12 0.83 2.00 -17.80
N PHE A 13 2.11 2.37 -17.78
CA PHE A 13 2.64 3.38 -16.87
C PHE A 13 2.93 4.73 -17.53
N SER A 14 2.75 4.85 -18.85
CA SER A 14 2.98 6.09 -19.59
C SER A 14 1.94 7.16 -19.24
N ASP A 15 2.39 8.39 -18.95
CA ASP A 15 1.53 9.55 -18.70
C ASP A 15 0.46 9.34 -17.61
N MET A 16 0.85 8.66 -16.52
CA MET A 16 -0.04 8.44 -15.38
C MET A 16 -0.09 9.64 -14.43
N PRO A 17 -1.25 9.92 -13.81
CA PRO A 17 -1.38 10.96 -12.80
C PRO A 17 -0.83 10.47 -11.45
N TRP A 18 0.50 10.37 -11.35
CA TRP A 18 1.19 9.90 -10.15
C TRP A 18 0.84 10.74 -8.92
N SER A 19 0.83 10.08 -7.75
CA SER A 19 0.51 10.70 -6.45
C SER A 19 -0.87 11.38 -6.38
N SER A 20 -1.79 11.02 -7.29
CA SER A 20 -3.18 11.48 -7.28
C SER A 20 -4.13 10.37 -6.84
N ALA A 21 -5.26 10.76 -6.24
CA ALA A 21 -6.38 9.85 -5.96
C ALA A 21 -6.96 9.22 -7.25
N ASP A 22 -6.79 9.88 -8.40
CA ASP A 22 -7.28 9.40 -9.69
C ASP A 22 -6.42 8.28 -10.29
N LEU A 23 -5.23 8.01 -9.75
CA LEU A 23 -4.28 7.05 -10.32
C LEU A 23 -4.91 5.69 -10.53
N TRP A 24 -5.68 5.17 -9.57
CA TRP A 24 -6.29 3.85 -9.69
C TRP A 24 -7.28 3.76 -10.85
N LYS A 25 -8.13 4.78 -10.97
CA LYS A 25 -9.09 4.86 -12.07
C LYS A 25 -8.37 4.95 -13.42
N ALA A 26 -7.33 5.77 -13.50
CA ALA A 26 -6.52 5.92 -14.71
C ALA A 26 -5.80 4.63 -15.10
N THR A 27 -5.24 3.89 -14.13
CA THR A 27 -4.57 2.60 -14.38
C THR A 27 -5.52 1.56 -14.97
N ARG A 28 -6.75 1.43 -14.44
CA ARG A 28 -7.76 0.49 -14.98
C ARG A 28 -8.18 0.87 -16.39
N GLN A 29 -8.48 2.14 -16.62
CA GLN A 29 -8.83 2.64 -17.94
C GLN A 29 -7.70 2.39 -18.95
N ARG A 30 -6.44 2.59 -18.55
CA ARG A 30 -5.29 2.29 -19.42
C ARG A 30 -5.14 0.80 -19.70
N ALA A 31 -5.36 -0.06 -18.71
CA ALA A 31 -5.33 -1.51 -18.90
C ALA A 31 -6.38 -1.96 -19.93
N GLU A 32 -7.61 -1.42 -19.83
CA GLU A 32 -8.69 -1.68 -20.79
C GLU A 32 -8.33 -1.20 -22.20
N GLN A 33 -7.79 0.01 -22.34
CA GLN A 33 -7.35 0.57 -23.63
C GLN A 33 -6.26 -0.28 -24.30
N LEU A 34 -5.40 -0.93 -23.51
CA LEU A 34 -4.33 -1.81 -23.98
C LEU A 34 -4.79 -3.26 -24.17
N GLY A 35 -6.06 -3.58 -23.89
CA GLY A 35 -6.60 -4.94 -23.99
C GLY A 35 -6.00 -5.91 -22.96
N LEU A 36 -5.56 -5.40 -21.81
CA LEU A 36 -4.98 -6.21 -20.74
C LEU A 36 -6.05 -6.80 -19.84
N TYR A 37 -5.93 -8.09 -19.56
CA TYR A 37 -6.67 -8.74 -18.48
C TYR A 37 -6.00 -8.47 -17.15
N TYR A 38 -6.79 -8.10 -16.14
CA TYR A 38 -6.32 -7.89 -14.77
C TYR A 38 -7.31 -8.49 -13.76
N HIS A 39 -6.79 -8.79 -12.57
CA HIS A 39 -7.59 -9.21 -11.42
C HIS A 39 -7.42 -8.19 -10.30
N GLU A 40 -8.53 -7.68 -9.78
CA GLU A 40 -8.52 -6.84 -8.59
C GLU A 40 -8.44 -7.72 -7.34
N LEU A 41 -7.56 -7.34 -6.42
CA LEU A 41 -7.41 -7.97 -5.11
C LEU A 41 -8.06 -7.10 -4.05
N ASP A 42 -8.31 -7.67 -2.87
CA ASP A 42 -8.75 -6.90 -1.72
C ASP A 42 -7.77 -5.77 -1.40
N THR A 43 -8.33 -4.63 -1.03
CA THR A 43 -7.55 -3.44 -0.70
C THR A 43 -6.62 -3.73 0.47
N TRP A 44 -5.37 -3.34 0.32
CA TRP A 44 -4.40 -3.31 1.41
C TRP A 44 -4.09 -1.87 1.80
N GLU A 45 -3.90 -1.64 3.09
CA GLU A 45 -3.47 -0.35 3.64
C GLU A 45 -1.95 -0.21 3.51
N ASP A 46 -1.52 0.90 2.91
CA ASP A 46 -0.12 1.31 2.88
C ASP A 46 0.33 1.75 4.29
N LEU A 47 1.53 1.34 4.70
CA LEU A 47 2.09 1.59 6.04
C LEU A 47 3.09 2.74 6.00
N ASP A 48 2.60 3.96 5.77
CA ASP A 48 3.44 5.12 5.46
C ASP A 48 3.55 6.15 6.59
N ASP A 49 2.81 5.96 7.68
CA ASP A 49 2.80 6.87 8.83
C ASP A 49 2.72 6.12 10.18
N LEU A 50 2.89 6.87 11.28
CA LEU A 50 2.80 6.27 12.61
C LEU A 50 1.40 5.71 12.89
N ALA A 51 0.35 6.34 12.37
CA ALA A 51 -1.03 5.93 12.63
C ALA A 51 -1.36 4.57 12.00
N SER A 52 -0.94 4.35 10.75
CA SER A 52 -1.05 3.09 10.01
C SER A 52 -0.20 2.00 10.66
N LEU A 53 1.01 2.31 11.11
CA LEU A 53 1.81 1.35 11.88
C LEU A 53 1.14 0.94 13.20
N LEU A 54 0.57 1.89 13.94
CA LEU A 54 -0.19 1.57 15.16
C LEU A 54 -1.45 0.76 14.87
N ARG A 55 -2.09 0.95 13.71
CA ARG A 55 -3.21 0.09 13.26
C ARG A 55 -2.73 -1.32 12.93
N LEU A 56 -1.57 -1.47 12.27
CA LEU A 56 -0.93 -2.77 12.05
C LEU A 56 -0.68 -3.51 13.37
N CYS A 57 -0.03 -2.86 14.33
CA CYS A 57 0.29 -3.47 15.63
C CYS A 57 -0.97 -3.95 16.37
N ARG A 58 -2.10 -3.25 16.21
CA ARG A 58 -3.39 -3.65 16.78
C ARG A 58 -4.02 -4.85 16.05
N ARG A 59 -4.01 -4.85 14.72
CA ARG A 59 -4.69 -5.90 13.92
C ARG A 59 -3.86 -7.18 13.74
N ALA A 60 -2.54 -7.09 13.90
CA ALA A 60 -1.61 -8.21 13.71
C ALA A 60 -0.42 -8.14 14.69
N PRO A 61 -0.67 -8.26 16.01
CA PRO A 61 0.35 -8.08 17.05
C PRO A 61 1.52 -9.06 16.94
N ASP A 62 1.24 -10.28 16.48
CA ASP A 62 2.26 -11.34 16.35
C ASP A 62 3.08 -11.21 15.06
N SER A 63 2.76 -10.26 14.17
CA SER A 63 3.55 -10.06 12.95
C SER A 63 4.99 -9.61 13.28
N PRO A 64 6.01 -10.06 12.53
CA PRO A 64 7.39 -9.63 12.75
C PRO A 64 7.55 -8.10 12.75
N THR A 65 6.81 -7.41 11.87
CA THR A 65 6.80 -5.95 11.79
C THR A 65 6.25 -5.31 13.07
N ALA A 66 5.13 -5.83 13.61
CA ALA A 66 4.55 -5.31 14.86
C ALA A 66 5.47 -5.55 16.05
N GLN A 67 6.08 -6.74 16.16
CA GLN A 67 7.04 -7.04 17.23
C GLN A 67 8.28 -6.13 17.16
N MET A 68 8.80 -5.88 15.95
CA MET A 68 9.93 -4.97 15.75
C MET A 68 9.55 -3.53 16.10
N ALA A 69 8.40 -3.04 15.63
CA ALA A 69 7.90 -1.72 15.98
C ALA A 69 7.79 -1.56 17.50
N GLY A 70 7.24 -2.56 18.20
CA GLY A 70 7.19 -2.60 19.66
C GLY A 70 8.56 -2.41 20.30
N ARG A 71 9.62 -3.05 19.78
CA ARG A 71 10.98 -2.90 20.30
C ARG A 71 11.60 -1.53 20.02
N ILE A 72 11.30 -0.94 18.85
CA ILE A 72 11.79 0.39 18.46
C ILE A 72 11.12 1.49 19.29
N PHE A 73 9.82 1.33 19.60
CA PHE A 73 9.04 2.32 20.35
C PHE A 73 8.99 2.07 21.86
N ALA A 74 9.29 0.87 22.35
CA ALA A 74 9.42 0.55 23.78
C ALA A 74 10.41 1.42 24.60
N PRO A 75 11.49 2.01 24.05
CA PRO A 75 12.33 2.92 24.82
C PRO A 75 11.72 4.31 25.03
N PHE A 76 10.59 4.65 24.41
CA PHE A 76 9.88 5.90 24.70
C PHE A 76 8.86 5.65 25.83
N PRO A 77 9.03 6.25 27.02
CA PRO A 77 8.01 6.17 28.05
C PRO A 77 6.73 6.79 27.52
N THR A 78 5.65 6.01 27.53
CA THR A 78 4.29 6.51 27.37
C THR A 78 4.01 7.43 28.55
N HIS A 79 4.26 8.73 28.39
CA HIS A 79 3.71 9.72 29.31
C HIS A 79 2.19 9.75 29.09
N SER A 80 1.48 9.04 29.95
CA SER A 80 0.07 9.25 30.20
C SER A 80 -0.10 10.63 30.86
N THR A 81 -0.84 11.51 30.19
CA THR A 81 -1.60 12.61 30.81
C THR A 81 -2.92 12.73 30.06
#